data_AF-A0A101A653-F1
#
_entry.id   AF-A0A101A653-F1
#
_cell.length_a   1.000
_cell.length_b   1.000
_cell.length_c   1.000
_cell.angle_alpha   90.00
_cell.angle_beta   90.00
_cell.angle_gamma   90.00
#
_symmetry.space_group_name_H-M   'P 1'
#
loop_
_entity.id
_entity.type
_entity.pdbx_description
1 polymer ?
#
loop_
_entity_poly.entity_id
_entity_poly.type
_entity_poly.pdbx_seq_one_letter_code
_entity_poly.pdbx_strand_id
1 'polypeptide(L)'
;MSELSNKPSTESLSTVGRLEEASPRPSNRVKIWATLGGVILVFQIYVWIRWITGPYFTPVDPGPTEPPTFMKVALMMWQIGSPVLFPVAIWWFIVRPWRRERRITLDGMIMVSTGLFFFQDPLLNYINTWCTYNAWAFNMGSWAPHVPGWLSPERPGAQVAEPLGINVSGYAYGVLLCTILGCWVMRKAQQRWPNLGTKGLIGVAFAWGFVFDFVMEGLVLMPLGMYTFPGAIQALSINAGTYYQWPIYEGLMWGGVQAALCCLRFFTDDRGRTVVERGLDNVRGGFAKQQFVRFLAIFAAISASFFVFYIIPAQFMATHADPWPEDVQKRSYFTSGLCGEGTDRPCPDPSLPIPTRHSGYINTDGEFVLPEGVEMPAVIPHERSE
;
A
#
# COMPACT_ATOMS: atom_id res chain seq x y z
N MET A 1 -21.25 81.52 -44.46
CA MET A 1 -20.68 80.17 -44.62
C MET A 1 -20.61 79.59 -43.21
N SER A 2 -21.64 78.93 -42.64
CA SER A 2 -22.21 77.60 -42.97
C SER A 2 -21.11 76.58 -43.25
N GLU A 3 -20.99 75.41 -42.60
CA GLU A 3 -21.91 74.64 -41.76
C GLU A 3 -21.13 73.55 -40.99
N LEU A 4 -21.67 73.12 -39.83
CA LEU A 4 -21.40 71.82 -39.21
C LEU A 4 -21.95 70.69 -40.12
N SER A 5 -21.27 69.53 -40.24
CA SER A 5 -21.98 68.23 -40.37
C SER A 5 -21.10 66.96 -40.30
N ASN A 6 -21.37 66.13 -39.30
CA ASN A 6 -21.55 64.66 -39.32
C ASN A 6 -20.72 63.74 -40.24
N LYS A 7 -20.11 62.71 -39.63
CA LYS A 7 -20.50 61.29 -39.85
C LYS A 7 -19.92 60.32 -38.80
N PRO A 8 -20.56 59.14 -38.56
CA PRO A 8 -20.51 58.41 -37.30
C PRO A 8 -19.81 57.01 -37.33
N SER A 9 -19.48 56.54 -36.13
CA SER A 9 -19.63 55.18 -35.54
C SER A 9 -19.20 53.88 -36.28
N THR A 10 -18.36 53.12 -35.55
CA THR A 10 -18.30 51.64 -35.42
C THR A 10 -17.88 50.79 -36.62
N GLU A 11 -16.60 50.40 -36.64
CA GLU A 11 -16.18 49.12 -37.25
C GLU A 11 -16.61 47.94 -36.37
N SER A 12 -17.10 46.89 -37.01
CA SER A 12 -17.66 45.71 -36.36
C SER A 12 -16.59 44.85 -35.69
N LEU A 13 -16.81 44.53 -34.42
CA LEU A 13 -16.15 43.47 -33.64
C LEU A 13 -16.51 42.06 -34.19
N SER A 14 -16.12 41.75 -35.42
CA SER A 14 -16.38 40.43 -36.03
C SER A 14 -15.10 39.64 -36.38
N THR A 15 -13.91 40.16 -36.07
CA THR A 15 -12.64 39.46 -36.32
C THR A 15 -11.77 39.41 -35.07
N VAL A 16 -12.33 38.97 -33.95
CA VAL A 16 -11.51 38.34 -32.90
C VAL A 16 -11.67 36.86 -33.12
N GLY A 17 -10.61 36.23 -33.61
CA GLY A 17 -10.57 34.81 -33.90
C GLY A 17 -11.15 34.01 -32.74
N ARG A 18 -12.22 33.25 -33.00
CA ARG A 18 -12.45 32.03 -32.24
C ARG A 18 -11.16 31.23 -32.40
N LEU A 19 -10.33 31.22 -31.37
CA LEU A 19 -9.49 30.06 -31.11
C LEU A 19 -10.46 28.90 -31.14
N GLU A 20 -10.41 28.10 -32.21
CA GLU A 20 -11.02 26.79 -32.20
C GLU A 20 -10.53 26.12 -30.92
N GLU A 21 -11.43 25.93 -29.95
CA GLU A 21 -11.18 25.02 -28.86
C GLU A 21 -10.82 23.70 -29.53
N ALA A 22 -9.53 23.37 -29.51
CA ALA A 22 -9.04 22.13 -30.05
C ALA A 22 -9.92 21.02 -29.46
N SER A 23 -10.70 20.36 -30.32
CA SER A 23 -11.58 19.28 -29.91
C SER A 23 -10.78 18.34 -29.00
N PRO A 24 -11.25 18.05 -27.77
CA PRO A 24 -10.45 17.33 -26.80
C PRO A 24 -10.06 16.00 -27.42
N ARG A 25 -8.75 15.83 -27.70
CA ARG A 25 -8.22 14.59 -28.28
C ARG A 25 -8.76 13.41 -27.47
N PRO A 26 -9.32 12.36 -28.11
CA PRO A 26 -9.87 11.25 -27.38
C PRO A 26 -8.76 10.57 -26.56
N SER A 27 -8.80 10.79 -25.24
CA SER A 27 -7.85 10.17 -24.31
C SER A 27 -8.28 8.74 -24.03
N ASN A 28 -7.44 7.77 -24.40
CA ASN A 28 -7.64 6.36 -24.05
C ASN A 28 -7.13 5.99 -22.63
N ARG A 29 -6.65 6.98 -21.85
CA ARG A 29 -6.04 6.75 -20.53
C ARG A 29 -6.94 5.97 -19.59
N VAL A 30 -8.22 6.34 -19.50
CA VAL A 30 -9.17 5.64 -18.63
C VAL A 30 -9.31 4.16 -18.98
N LYS A 31 -9.24 3.80 -20.26
CA LYS A 31 -9.34 2.39 -20.69
C LYS A 31 -8.10 1.60 -20.30
N ILE A 32 -6.91 2.21 -20.43
CA ILE A 32 -5.64 1.58 -20.04
C ILE A 32 -5.64 1.32 -18.52
N TRP A 33 -5.91 2.35 -17.73
CA TRP A 33 -5.97 2.22 -16.27
C TRP A 33 -7.06 1.26 -15.81
N ALA A 34 -8.25 1.31 -16.41
CA ALA A 34 -9.33 0.38 -16.07
C ALA A 34 -8.99 -1.08 -16.46
N THR A 35 -8.28 -1.29 -17.57
CA THR A 35 -7.83 -2.64 -17.96
C THR A 35 -6.80 -3.16 -16.95
N LEU A 36 -5.82 -2.33 -16.58
CA LEU A 36 -4.85 -2.68 -15.54
C LEU A 36 -5.54 -3.00 -14.21
N GLY A 37 -6.50 -2.17 -13.79
CA GLY A 37 -7.27 -2.40 -12.56
C GLY A 37 -8.10 -3.67 -12.62
N GLY A 38 -8.68 -3.98 -13.78
CA GLY A 38 -9.39 -5.25 -13.99
C GLY A 38 -8.47 -6.45 -13.87
N VAL A 39 -7.27 -6.40 -14.45
CA VAL A 39 -6.26 -7.46 -14.35
C VAL A 39 -5.81 -7.67 -12.91
N ILE A 40 -5.48 -6.57 -12.19
CA ILE A 40 -5.09 -6.62 -10.78
C ILE A 40 -6.22 -7.23 -9.93
N LEU A 41 -7.46 -6.79 -10.14
CA LEU A 41 -8.61 -7.26 -9.38
C LEU A 41 -8.89 -8.76 -9.62
N VAL A 42 -8.82 -9.22 -10.87
CA VAL A 42 -8.99 -10.64 -11.21
C VAL A 42 -7.88 -11.48 -10.58
N PHE A 43 -6.63 -11.00 -10.63
CA PHE A 43 -5.51 -11.68 -10.00
C PHE A 43 -5.67 -11.76 -8.48
N GLN A 44 -6.05 -10.66 -7.83
CA GLN A 44 -6.34 -10.60 -6.40
C GLN A 44 -7.44 -11.60 -5.99
N ILE A 45 -8.55 -11.63 -6.73
CA ILE A 45 -9.65 -12.59 -6.48
C ILE A 45 -9.16 -14.03 -6.62
N TYR A 46 -8.38 -14.33 -7.67
CA TYR A 46 -7.82 -15.67 -7.88
C TYR A 46 -6.93 -16.10 -6.71
N VAL A 47 -6.01 -15.23 -6.26
CA VAL A 47 -5.11 -15.52 -5.15
C VAL A 47 -5.87 -15.71 -3.84
N TRP A 48 -6.85 -14.86 -3.53
CA TRP A 48 -7.66 -15.02 -2.33
C TRP A 48 -8.51 -16.29 -2.34
N ILE A 49 -9.11 -16.66 -3.48
CA ILE A 49 -9.85 -17.93 -3.59
C ILE A 49 -8.90 -19.11 -3.33
N ARG A 50 -7.70 -19.08 -3.91
CA ARG A 50 -6.70 -20.14 -3.73
C ARG A 50 -6.20 -20.22 -2.28
N TRP A 51 -6.06 -19.08 -1.62
CA TRP A 51 -5.69 -19.02 -0.21
C TRP A 51 -6.79 -19.62 0.67
N ILE A 52 -8.02 -19.12 0.60
CA ILE A 52 -9.16 -19.56 1.44
C ILE A 52 -9.46 -21.05 1.27
N THR A 53 -9.25 -21.58 0.07
CA THR A 53 -9.45 -23.02 -0.24
C THR A 53 -8.20 -23.87 -0.05
N GLY A 54 -7.06 -23.25 0.27
CA GLY A 54 -5.75 -23.88 0.38
C GLY A 54 -5.29 -24.10 1.82
N PRO A 55 -4.14 -24.77 2.01
CA PRO A 55 -3.62 -25.12 3.34
C PRO A 55 -3.10 -23.91 4.12
N TYR A 56 -2.82 -22.78 3.44
CA TYR A 56 -2.32 -21.55 4.07
C TYR A 56 -3.42 -20.73 4.77
N PHE A 57 -4.70 -21.06 4.59
CA PHE A 57 -5.80 -20.48 5.38
C PHE A 57 -5.90 -21.17 6.74
N THR A 58 -4.91 -20.92 7.59
CA THR A 58 -4.78 -21.52 8.91
C THR A 58 -4.25 -20.48 9.91
N PRO A 59 -4.76 -20.44 11.14
CA PRO A 59 -4.26 -19.50 12.15
C PRO A 59 -2.76 -19.68 12.40
N VAL A 60 -2.07 -18.57 12.62
CA VAL A 60 -0.67 -18.56 13.07
C VAL A 60 -0.66 -18.36 14.58
N ASP A 61 0.02 -19.26 15.29
CA ASP A 61 0.08 -19.26 16.76
C ASP A 61 1.05 -18.17 17.24
N PRO A 62 0.65 -17.30 18.20
CA PRO A 62 1.57 -16.34 18.83
C PRO A 62 2.70 -16.98 19.64
N GLY A 63 2.66 -18.29 19.89
CA GLY A 63 3.70 -19.02 20.61
C GLY A 63 3.67 -18.80 22.13
N PRO A 64 4.71 -19.23 22.85
CA PRO A 64 4.69 -19.36 24.30
C PRO A 64 4.74 -18.03 25.07
N THR A 65 5.19 -16.95 24.44
CA THR A 65 5.29 -15.65 25.12
C THR A 65 3.97 -14.90 25.05
N GLU A 66 3.44 -14.50 26.20
CA GLU A 66 2.23 -13.71 26.24
C GLU A 66 2.52 -12.22 25.99
N PRO A 67 1.75 -11.55 25.11
CA PRO A 67 1.85 -10.11 24.97
C PRO A 67 1.47 -9.39 26.29
N PRO A 68 2.16 -8.30 26.65
CA PRO A 68 1.77 -7.46 27.77
C PRO A 68 0.32 -6.97 27.67
N THR A 69 -0.32 -6.71 28.81
CA THR A 69 -1.74 -6.29 28.88
C THR A 69 -2.04 -5.06 28.05
N PHE A 70 -1.14 -4.06 28.01
CA PHE A 70 -1.36 -2.85 27.21
C PHE A 70 -1.40 -3.14 25.70
N MET A 71 -0.58 -4.08 25.21
CA MET A 71 -0.60 -4.52 23.82
C MET A 71 -1.89 -5.27 23.52
N LYS A 72 -2.31 -6.20 24.39
CA LYS A 72 -3.59 -6.91 24.25
C LYS A 72 -4.76 -5.93 24.15
N VAL A 73 -4.82 -4.93 25.04
CA VAL A 73 -5.86 -3.89 25.03
C VAL A 73 -5.83 -3.08 23.72
N ALA A 74 -4.64 -2.67 23.27
CA ALA A 74 -4.50 -1.94 22.01
C ALA A 74 -4.93 -2.78 20.80
N LEU A 75 -4.43 -4.01 20.69
CA LEU A 75 -4.79 -4.96 19.63
C LEU A 75 -6.31 -5.19 19.61
N MET A 76 -6.94 -5.41 20.78
CA MET A 76 -8.40 -5.53 20.86
C MET A 76 -9.13 -4.26 20.42
N MET A 77 -8.65 -3.08 20.83
CA MET A 77 -9.24 -1.80 20.46
C MET A 77 -9.25 -1.64 18.93
N TRP A 78 -8.15 -1.95 18.25
CA TRP A 78 -8.07 -1.84 16.79
C TRP A 78 -8.83 -2.97 16.08
N GLN A 79 -8.68 -4.21 16.55
CA GLN A 79 -9.32 -5.39 15.96
C GLN A 79 -10.84 -5.37 16.07
N ILE A 80 -11.40 -4.74 17.10
CA ILE A 80 -12.85 -4.61 17.27
C ILE A 80 -13.31 -3.23 16.81
N GLY A 81 -12.64 -2.17 17.25
CA GLY A 81 -13.05 -0.80 16.98
C GLY A 81 -13.00 -0.45 15.50
N SER A 82 -11.96 -0.87 14.78
CA SER A 82 -11.82 -0.54 13.35
C SER A 82 -12.91 -1.23 12.50
N PRO A 83 -13.18 -2.54 12.66
CA PRO A 83 -14.34 -3.18 12.02
C PRO A 83 -15.69 -2.62 12.43
N VAL A 84 -15.88 -2.20 13.69
CA VAL A 84 -17.16 -1.61 14.14
C VAL A 84 -17.40 -0.24 13.50
N LEU A 85 -16.36 0.57 13.32
CA LEU A 85 -16.46 1.86 12.62
C LEU A 85 -16.59 1.70 11.10
N PHE A 86 -16.21 0.56 10.55
CA PHE A 86 -16.22 0.33 9.11
C PHE A 86 -17.62 0.45 8.46
N PRO A 87 -18.71 -0.14 9.01
CA PRO A 87 -20.07 0.13 8.55
C PRO A 87 -20.47 1.61 8.57
N VAL A 88 -20.00 2.38 9.55
CA VAL A 88 -20.24 3.83 9.63
C VAL A 88 -19.53 4.55 8.49
N ALA A 89 -18.28 4.17 8.19
CA ALA A 89 -17.53 4.70 7.05
C ALA A 89 -18.21 4.34 5.71
N ILE A 90 -18.65 3.09 5.53
CA ILE A 90 -19.44 2.66 4.36
C ILE A 90 -20.70 3.49 4.22
N TRP A 91 -21.43 3.70 5.32
CA TRP A 91 -22.64 4.51 5.29
C TRP A 91 -22.34 5.95 4.90
N TRP A 92 -21.30 6.55 5.47
CA TRP A 92 -20.96 7.96 5.27
C TRP A 92 -20.38 8.25 3.88
N PHE A 93 -19.47 7.43 3.38
CA PHE A 93 -18.74 7.67 2.13
C PHE A 93 -19.39 7.02 0.90
N ILE A 94 -20.18 5.95 1.06
CA ILE A 94 -20.81 5.23 -0.06
C ILE A 94 -22.33 5.39 -0.02
N VAL A 95 -23.00 4.90 1.04
CA VAL A 95 -24.48 4.76 1.03
C VAL A 95 -25.18 6.12 1.05
N ARG A 96 -24.76 7.03 1.91
CA ARG A 96 -25.37 8.36 2.05
C ARG A 96 -25.20 9.21 0.77
N PRO A 97 -24.01 9.34 0.17
CA PRO A 97 -23.85 10.05 -1.10
C PRO A 97 -24.60 9.36 -2.24
N TRP A 98 -24.63 8.03 -2.29
CA TRP A 98 -25.41 7.32 -3.29
C TRP A 98 -26.92 7.62 -3.16
N ARG A 99 -27.47 7.64 -1.94
CA ARG A 99 -28.88 7.99 -1.73
C ARG A 99 -29.20 9.46 -2.05
N ARG A 100 -28.29 10.39 -1.76
CA ARG A 100 -28.51 11.85 -1.95
C ARG A 100 -28.23 12.33 -3.38
N GLU A 101 -27.13 11.87 -3.97
CA GLU A 101 -26.60 12.38 -5.23
C GLU A 101 -26.73 11.37 -6.39
N ARG A 102 -27.21 10.15 -6.11
CA ARG A 102 -27.33 9.04 -7.08
C ARG A 102 -26.01 8.71 -7.81
N ARG A 103 -24.87 9.01 -7.18
CA ARG A 103 -23.53 8.73 -7.70
C ARG A 103 -22.59 8.24 -6.61
N ILE A 104 -21.57 7.49 -7.01
CA ILE A 104 -20.44 7.13 -6.13
C ILE A 104 -19.43 8.27 -6.20
N THR A 105 -19.08 8.83 -5.04
CA THR A 105 -18.13 9.93 -4.91
C THR A 105 -16.69 9.43 -5.10
N LEU A 106 -15.77 10.35 -5.41
CA LEU A 106 -14.35 10.01 -5.47
C LEU A 106 -13.87 9.42 -4.14
N ASP A 107 -14.29 10.00 -3.02
CA ASP A 107 -13.94 9.49 -1.69
C ASP A 107 -14.43 8.05 -1.47
N GLY A 108 -15.65 7.72 -1.90
CA GLY A 108 -16.15 6.34 -1.84
C GLY A 108 -15.35 5.39 -2.73
N MET A 109 -14.93 5.82 -3.93
CA MET A 109 -14.08 5.01 -4.81
C MET A 109 -12.68 4.83 -4.24
N ILE A 110 -12.09 5.88 -3.65
CA ILE A 110 -10.80 5.80 -2.96
C ILE A 110 -10.92 4.83 -1.79
N MET A 111 -11.95 4.91 -0.95
CA MET A 111 -12.13 4.00 0.20
C MET A 111 -12.17 2.52 -0.21
N VAL A 112 -12.91 2.18 -1.26
CA VAL A 112 -12.98 0.80 -1.75
C VAL A 112 -11.64 0.39 -2.37
N SER A 113 -11.01 1.29 -3.11
CA SER A 113 -9.71 1.03 -3.71
C SER A 113 -8.61 0.84 -2.66
N THR A 114 -8.65 1.65 -1.59
CA THR A 114 -7.72 1.56 -0.46
C THR A 114 -7.95 0.27 0.34
N GLY A 115 -9.20 -0.16 0.50
CA GLY A 115 -9.52 -1.45 1.11
C GLY A 115 -9.08 -2.65 0.27
N LEU A 116 -9.10 -2.54 -1.06
CA LEU A 116 -8.67 -3.63 -1.95
C LEU A 116 -7.14 -3.71 -2.11
N PHE A 117 -6.42 -2.58 -2.13
CA PHE A 117 -4.96 -2.68 -2.29
C PHE A 117 -4.24 -3.25 -1.05
N PHE A 118 -4.93 -3.39 0.10
CA PHE A 118 -4.45 -4.20 1.24
C PHE A 118 -3.90 -5.57 0.81
N PHE A 119 -4.40 -6.13 -0.30
CA PHE A 119 -3.81 -7.30 -0.95
C PHE A 119 -2.28 -7.25 -1.14
N GLN A 120 -1.72 -6.06 -1.31
CA GLN A 120 -0.30 -5.84 -1.54
C GLN A 120 0.51 -5.77 -0.24
N ASP A 121 -0.12 -5.67 0.93
CA ASP A 121 0.56 -5.48 2.21
C ASP A 121 1.57 -6.61 2.52
N PRO A 122 1.24 -7.91 2.38
CA PRO A 122 2.22 -8.97 2.58
C PRO A 122 3.39 -8.90 1.61
N LEU A 123 3.28 -8.23 0.45
CA LEU A 123 4.35 -8.16 -0.55
C LEU A 123 5.63 -7.50 -0.02
N LEU A 124 5.55 -6.80 1.11
CA LEU A 124 6.69 -6.37 1.92
C LEU A 124 7.66 -7.50 2.25
N ASN A 125 7.14 -8.72 2.35
CA ASN A 125 7.88 -9.91 2.72
C ASN A 125 8.19 -10.81 1.52
N TYR A 126 8.19 -10.29 0.29
CA TYR A 126 8.30 -11.14 -0.91
C TYR A 126 9.67 -11.83 -1.06
N ILE A 127 10.77 -11.10 -0.85
CA ILE A 127 12.14 -11.64 -0.94
C ILE A 127 12.63 -12.19 0.40
N ASN A 128 12.43 -11.42 1.46
CA ASN A 128 12.83 -11.73 2.83
C ASN A 128 11.78 -11.14 3.77
N THR A 129 11.66 -11.67 4.98
CA THR A 129 10.72 -11.17 5.99
C THR A 129 11.23 -9.84 6.56
N TRP A 130 10.64 -8.75 6.08
CA TRP A 130 10.98 -7.38 6.45
C TRP A 130 10.05 -6.81 7.55
N CYS A 131 8.77 -7.19 7.54
CA CYS A 131 7.74 -6.77 8.48
C CYS A 131 6.96 -7.97 9.02
N THR A 132 6.67 -8.00 10.32
CA THR A 132 5.77 -9.02 10.92
C THR A 132 4.72 -8.38 11.80
N TYR A 133 3.51 -8.91 11.71
CA TYR A 133 2.41 -8.54 12.60
C TYR A 133 2.46 -9.30 13.92
N ASN A 134 1.79 -8.76 14.92
CA ASN A 134 1.56 -9.47 16.18
C ASN A 134 0.55 -10.61 15.95
N ALA A 135 1.03 -11.86 16.00
CA ALA A 135 0.22 -13.06 15.76
C ALA A 135 -0.87 -13.29 16.83
N TRP A 136 -0.89 -12.52 17.92
CA TRP A 136 -2.00 -12.54 18.88
C TRP A 136 -3.29 -11.97 18.30
N ALA A 137 -3.20 -11.05 17.34
CA ALA A 137 -4.37 -10.54 16.64
C ALA A 137 -5.05 -11.66 15.82
N PHE A 138 -6.36 -11.54 15.64
CA PHE A 138 -7.11 -12.49 14.82
C PHE A 138 -6.58 -12.50 13.37
N ASN A 139 -6.05 -13.65 12.97
CA ASN A 139 -5.43 -13.89 11.67
C ASN A 139 -5.80 -15.30 11.16
N MET A 140 -5.68 -15.50 9.85
CA MET A 140 -5.82 -16.81 9.19
C MET A 140 -4.60 -17.08 8.29
N GLY A 141 -3.43 -16.61 8.73
CA GLY A 141 -2.23 -16.55 7.90
C GLY A 141 -2.30 -15.50 6.79
N SER A 142 -1.54 -15.69 5.72
CA SER A 142 -1.48 -14.77 4.59
C SER A 142 -1.71 -15.49 3.25
N TRP A 143 -2.15 -14.74 2.24
CA TRP A 143 -2.23 -15.25 0.86
C TRP A 143 -0.90 -15.15 0.10
N ALA A 144 0.15 -14.63 0.74
CA ALA A 144 1.40 -14.25 0.10
C ALA A 144 2.09 -15.41 -0.65
N PRO A 145 2.12 -16.66 -0.13
CA PRO A 145 2.74 -17.81 -0.81
C PRO A 145 2.10 -18.18 -2.16
N HIS A 146 0.88 -17.72 -2.42
CA HIS A 146 0.20 -17.93 -3.69
C HIS A 146 0.53 -16.88 -4.75
N VAL A 147 1.24 -15.80 -4.37
CA VAL A 147 1.74 -14.81 -5.32
C VAL A 147 2.85 -15.46 -6.16
N PRO A 148 2.80 -15.35 -7.51
CA PRO A 148 3.82 -15.92 -8.38
C PRO A 148 5.21 -15.39 -8.02
N GLY A 149 6.18 -16.31 -7.94
CA GLY A 149 7.58 -15.98 -7.67
C GLY A 149 7.91 -15.65 -6.20
N TRP A 150 6.96 -15.83 -5.26
CA TRP A 150 7.21 -15.68 -3.82
C TRP A 150 8.48 -16.43 -3.38
N LEU A 151 9.41 -15.73 -2.74
CA LEU A 151 10.71 -16.29 -2.33
C LEU A 151 10.75 -16.62 -0.85
N SER A 152 10.18 -15.79 0.01
CA SER A 152 10.24 -15.98 1.47
C SER A 152 9.71 -17.35 1.89
N PRO A 153 10.40 -18.06 2.79
CA PRO A 153 10.16 -19.47 3.03
C PRO A 153 9.04 -19.68 4.06
N GLU A 154 7.79 -19.45 3.66
CA GLU A 154 6.60 -19.62 4.51
C GLU A 154 5.99 -21.02 4.41
N ARG A 155 5.45 -21.51 5.53
CA ARG A 155 4.71 -22.79 5.60
C ARG A 155 3.35 -22.60 6.29
N PRO A 156 2.37 -23.49 6.05
CA PRO A 156 1.09 -23.44 6.77
C PRO A 156 1.30 -23.36 8.29
N GLY A 157 0.73 -22.35 8.94
CA GLY A 157 0.85 -22.11 10.38
C GLY A 157 2.11 -21.37 10.83
N ALA A 158 3.08 -21.16 9.94
CA ALA A 158 4.28 -20.34 10.17
C ALA A 158 4.54 -19.47 8.93
N GLN A 159 3.81 -18.37 8.91
CA GLN A 159 3.68 -17.39 7.82
C GLN A 159 3.34 -16.04 8.45
N VAL A 160 3.34 -14.97 7.65
CA VAL A 160 2.91 -13.65 8.14
C VAL A 160 1.46 -13.73 8.66
N ALA A 161 1.26 -13.29 9.91
CA ALA A 161 -0.03 -13.36 10.60
C ALA A 161 -0.88 -12.12 10.29
N GLU A 162 -1.45 -12.05 9.08
CA GLU A 162 -2.24 -10.89 8.63
C GLU A 162 -3.44 -10.60 9.54
N PRO A 163 -3.50 -9.44 10.23
CA PRO A 163 -4.59 -9.10 11.13
C PRO A 163 -5.79 -8.59 10.33
N LEU A 164 -6.57 -9.52 9.75
CA LEU A 164 -7.63 -9.22 8.78
C LEU A 164 -8.63 -8.16 9.25
N GLY A 165 -9.01 -8.20 10.54
CA GLY A 165 -9.93 -7.21 11.11
C GLY A 165 -9.35 -5.79 11.11
N ILE A 166 -8.07 -5.67 11.48
CA ILE A 166 -7.37 -4.39 11.58
C ILE A 166 -7.05 -3.86 10.19
N ASN A 167 -6.42 -4.68 9.35
CA ASN A 167 -5.89 -4.24 8.07
C ASN A 167 -7.00 -3.90 7.08
N VAL A 168 -8.02 -4.75 6.88
CA VAL A 168 -9.08 -4.47 5.89
C VAL A 168 -9.79 -3.15 6.18
N SER A 169 -10.15 -2.92 7.44
CA SER A 169 -10.88 -1.73 7.82
C SER A 169 -9.97 -0.49 7.94
N GLY A 170 -8.78 -0.65 8.54
CA GLY A 170 -7.77 0.39 8.65
C GLY A 170 -7.28 0.92 7.30
N TYR A 171 -6.98 0.02 6.35
CA TYR A 171 -6.61 0.41 4.99
C TYR A 171 -7.77 1.08 4.25
N ALA A 172 -9.00 0.58 4.37
CA ALA A 172 -10.14 1.15 3.66
C ALA A 172 -10.41 2.60 4.08
N TYR A 173 -10.72 2.86 5.35
CA TYR A 173 -11.11 4.21 5.78
C TYR A 173 -9.98 4.99 6.43
N GLY A 174 -9.03 4.35 7.12
CA GLY A 174 -7.93 5.04 7.79
C GLY A 174 -7.01 5.76 6.80
N VAL A 175 -6.60 5.06 5.73
CA VAL A 175 -5.80 5.67 4.64
C VAL A 175 -6.57 6.81 3.98
N LEU A 176 -7.87 6.64 3.70
CA LEU A 176 -8.70 7.71 3.13
C LEU A 176 -8.74 8.93 4.06
N LEU A 177 -8.95 8.74 5.37
CA LEU A 177 -8.98 9.84 6.34
C LEU A 177 -7.63 10.58 6.39
N CYS A 178 -6.52 9.85 6.36
CA CYS A 178 -5.19 10.44 6.24
C CYS A 178 -5.04 11.27 4.95
N THR A 179 -5.51 10.75 3.81
CA THR A 179 -5.50 11.48 2.53
C THR A 179 -6.39 12.72 2.56
N ILE A 180 -7.56 12.66 3.20
CA ILE A 180 -8.46 13.82 3.38
C ILE A 180 -7.76 14.91 4.20
N LEU A 181 -7.10 14.52 5.29
CA LEU A 181 -6.35 15.42 6.15
C LEU A 181 -5.14 16.01 5.43
N GLY A 182 -4.40 15.21 4.65
CA GLY A 182 -3.31 15.70 3.80
C GLY A 182 -3.78 16.72 2.77
N CYS A 183 -4.93 16.48 2.12
CA CYS A 183 -5.55 17.48 1.24
C CYS A 183 -5.94 18.76 1.99
N TRP A 184 -6.36 18.67 3.25
CA TRP A 184 -6.63 19.85 4.08
C TRP A 184 -5.35 20.62 4.41
N VAL A 185 -4.26 19.93 4.74
CA VAL A 185 -2.93 20.55 4.95
C VAL A 185 -2.45 21.25 3.68
N MET A 186 -2.56 20.62 2.51
CA MET A 186 -2.25 21.24 1.22
C MET A 186 -3.07 22.52 0.98
N ARG A 187 -4.39 22.51 1.27
CA ARG A 187 -5.23 23.72 1.16
C ARG A 187 -4.77 24.82 2.10
N LYS A 188 -4.40 24.48 3.34
CA LYS A 188 -3.87 25.45 4.32
C LYS A 188 -2.53 26.02 3.89
N ALA A 189 -1.64 25.19 3.36
CA ALA A 189 -0.37 25.65 2.80
C ALA A 189 -0.59 26.61 1.62
N GLN A 190 -1.53 26.31 0.72
CA GLN A 190 -1.86 27.20 -0.40
C GLN A 190 -2.46 28.53 0.05
N GLN A 191 -3.28 28.53 1.10
CA GLN A 191 -3.82 29.76 1.70
C GLN A 191 -2.72 30.62 2.34
N ARG A 192 -1.72 30.00 2.97
CA ARG A 192 -0.60 30.70 3.60
C ARG A 192 0.44 31.17 2.59
N TRP A 193 0.68 30.40 1.54
CA TRP A 193 1.65 30.66 0.48
C TRP A 193 0.98 30.55 -0.89
N PRO A 194 0.35 31.65 -1.38
CA PRO A 194 -0.38 31.64 -2.65
C PRO A 194 0.48 31.32 -3.88
N ASN A 195 1.79 31.61 -3.81
CA ASN A 195 2.75 31.34 -4.88
C ASN A 195 3.24 29.88 -4.90
N LEU A 196 2.72 29.01 -4.02
CA LEU A 196 3.11 27.61 -3.96
C LEU A 196 2.54 26.85 -5.16
N GLY A 197 3.38 26.58 -6.15
CA GLY A 197 3.01 25.78 -7.33
C GLY A 197 2.77 24.31 -7.01
N THR A 198 2.33 23.54 -8.01
CA THR A 198 1.99 22.10 -7.87
C THR A 198 3.09 21.27 -7.21
N LYS A 199 4.36 21.49 -7.59
CA LYS A 199 5.50 20.77 -6.99
C LYS A 199 5.64 21.05 -5.50
N GLY A 200 5.40 22.28 -5.07
CA GLY A 200 5.43 22.66 -3.65
C GLY A 200 4.31 21.98 -2.87
N LEU A 201 3.10 21.90 -3.45
CA LEU A 201 1.97 21.18 -2.85
C LEU A 201 2.22 19.67 -2.74
N ILE A 202 2.86 19.06 -3.74
CA ILE A 202 3.30 17.65 -3.68
C ILE A 202 4.30 17.46 -2.53
N GLY A 203 5.29 18.37 -2.40
CA GLY A 203 6.25 18.34 -1.29
C GLY A 203 5.58 18.47 0.08
N VAL A 204 4.55 19.32 0.21
CA VAL A 204 3.75 19.44 1.44
C VAL A 204 3.01 18.14 1.74
N ALA A 205 2.40 17.51 0.75
CA ALA A 205 1.70 16.24 0.93
C ALA A 205 2.67 15.11 1.35
N PHE A 206 3.86 15.08 0.77
CA PHE A 206 4.93 14.14 1.13
C PHE A 206 5.40 14.35 2.57
N ALA A 207 5.73 15.59 2.94
CA ALA A 207 6.15 15.91 4.30
C ALA A 207 5.05 15.62 5.34
N TRP A 208 3.79 15.90 4.99
CA TRP A 208 2.64 15.50 5.81
C TRP A 208 2.59 13.99 5.99
N GLY A 209 2.67 13.22 4.91
CA GLY A 209 2.64 11.76 4.95
C GLY A 209 3.74 11.20 5.84
N PHE A 210 4.99 11.66 5.65
CA PHE A 210 6.13 11.27 6.48
C PHE A 210 5.92 11.55 7.98
N VAL A 211 5.49 12.77 8.32
CA VAL A 211 5.32 13.17 9.73
C VAL A 211 4.14 12.43 10.37
N PHE A 212 3.04 12.29 9.63
CA PHE A 212 1.88 11.57 10.11
C PHE A 212 2.20 10.09 10.35
N ASP A 213 2.94 9.48 9.44
CA ASP A 213 3.42 8.11 9.55
C ASP A 213 4.32 7.93 10.78
N PHE A 214 5.35 8.78 10.95
CA PHE A 214 6.20 8.74 12.13
C PHE A 214 5.39 8.83 13.45
N VAL A 215 4.41 9.73 13.51
CA VAL A 215 3.57 9.90 14.72
C VAL A 215 2.65 8.71 14.95
N MET A 216 1.95 8.25 13.92
CA MET A 216 0.98 7.17 14.07
C MET A 216 1.68 5.83 14.19
N GLU A 217 2.58 5.49 13.29
CA GLU A 217 3.28 4.23 13.26
C GLU A 217 4.39 4.17 14.31
N GLY A 218 5.39 5.05 14.19
CA GLY A 218 6.58 5.03 15.03
C GLY A 218 6.33 5.32 16.51
N LEU A 219 5.40 6.23 16.84
CA LEU A 219 5.13 6.62 18.23
C LEU A 219 3.89 5.95 18.86
N VAL A 220 2.96 5.41 18.05
CA VAL A 220 1.72 4.81 18.57
C VAL A 220 1.59 3.33 18.22
N LEU A 221 1.51 2.95 16.94
CA LEU A 221 1.20 1.57 16.55
C LEU A 221 2.31 0.59 16.90
N MET A 222 3.57 0.93 16.62
CA MET A 222 4.72 0.06 16.91
C MET A 222 4.95 -0.10 18.42
N PRO A 223 4.98 0.97 19.24
CA PRO A 223 5.08 0.82 20.70
C PRO A 223 3.89 0.08 21.33
N LEU A 224 2.71 0.15 20.73
CA LEU A 224 1.54 -0.64 21.16
C LEU A 224 1.59 -2.10 20.69
N GLY A 225 2.62 -2.49 19.93
CA GLY A 225 2.91 -3.86 19.54
C GLY A 225 2.00 -4.40 18.44
N MET A 226 1.57 -3.54 17.51
CA MET A 226 0.72 -3.94 16.37
C MET A 226 1.49 -4.79 15.35
N TYR A 227 2.69 -4.33 15.01
CA TYR A 227 3.64 -4.97 14.10
C TYR A 227 5.06 -4.44 14.37
N THR A 228 6.05 -5.10 13.77
CA THR A 228 7.45 -4.74 13.90
C THR A 228 8.16 -4.89 12.55
N PHE A 229 9.24 -4.12 12.36
CA PHE A 229 10.12 -4.23 11.19
C PHE A 229 11.41 -4.93 11.59
N PRO A 230 11.42 -6.27 11.73
CA PRO A 230 12.58 -6.97 12.25
C PRO A 230 13.76 -6.97 11.27
N GLY A 231 13.48 -6.93 9.96
CA GLY A 231 14.50 -6.83 8.92
C GLY A 231 14.92 -5.39 8.60
N ALA A 232 14.62 -4.41 9.46
CA ALA A 232 14.99 -3.03 9.22
C ALA A 232 16.50 -2.78 9.34
N ILE A 233 17.02 -1.89 8.51
CA ILE A 233 18.41 -1.40 8.66
C ILE A 233 18.47 -0.54 9.92
N GLN A 234 19.17 -1.05 10.94
CA GLN A 234 19.22 -0.47 12.28
C GLN A 234 19.84 0.93 12.26
N ALA A 235 20.88 1.15 11.44
CA ALA A 235 21.53 2.45 11.29
C ALA A 235 20.62 3.56 10.73
N LEU A 236 19.54 3.18 10.04
CA LEU A 236 18.56 4.10 9.47
C LEU A 236 17.21 4.06 10.21
N SER A 237 17.22 3.55 11.45
CA SER A 237 16.03 3.35 12.25
C SER A 237 16.07 4.14 13.55
N ILE A 238 14.90 4.65 13.97
CA ILE A 238 14.69 5.23 15.29
C ILE A 238 14.40 4.08 16.27
N ASN A 239 14.98 4.10 17.47
CA ASN A 239 14.90 2.99 18.45
C ASN A 239 15.44 1.65 17.93
N ALA A 240 16.51 1.70 17.13
CA ALA A 240 17.19 0.53 16.59
C ALA A 240 17.43 -0.57 17.64
N GLY A 241 17.18 -1.82 17.25
CA GLY A 241 17.37 -2.97 18.13
C GLY A 241 16.22 -3.24 19.12
N THR A 242 15.16 -2.41 19.12
CA THR A 242 13.94 -2.67 19.90
C THR A 242 12.84 -3.25 19.01
N TYR A 243 11.81 -3.87 19.61
CA TYR A 243 10.64 -4.34 18.85
C TYR A 243 9.85 -3.22 18.16
N TYR A 244 10.04 -1.97 18.58
CA TYR A 244 9.36 -0.79 18.03
C TYR A 244 10.33 0.10 17.24
N GLN A 245 11.39 -0.50 16.67
CA GLN A 245 12.29 0.22 15.77
C GLN A 245 11.54 0.70 14.53
N TRP A 246 11.61 2.00 14.24
CA TRP A 246 10.93 2.59 13.09
C TRP A 246 11.95 3.01 12.03
N PRO A 247 12.00 2.35 10.87
CA PRO A 247 12.91 2.71 9.80
C PRO A 247 12.51 4.05 9.18
N ILE A 248 13.43 5.02 9.10
CA ILE A 248 13.12 6.35 8.54
C ILE A 248 12.66 6.25 7.09
N TYR A 249 13.19 5.27 6.36
CA TYR A 249 12.81 5.01 4.98
C TYR A 249 11.39 4.47 4.83
N GLU A 250 10.81 3.87 5.87
CA GLU A 250 9.37 3.53 5.90
C GLU A 250 8.51 4.79 5.76
N GLY A 251 8.76 5.79 6.60
CA GLY A 251 8.08 7.08 6.49
C GLY A 251 8.29 7.76 5.14
N LEU A 252 9.44 7.58 4.49
CA LEU A 252 9.68 8.12 3.13
C LEU A 252 8.83 7.40 2.09
N MET A 253 8.75 6.07 2.16
CA MET A 253 7.95 5.23 1.27
C MET A 253 6.46 5.53 1.46
N TRP A 254 5.97 5.56 2.70
CA TRP A 254 4.59 5.93 3.03
C TRP A 254 4.28 7.39 2.67
N GLY A 255 5.22 8.30 2.90
CA GLY A 255 5.13 9.69 2.45
C GLY A 255 4.91 9.80 0.94
N GLY A 256 5.57 8.96 0.15
CA GLY A 256 5.39 8.85 -1.30
C GLY A 256 3.99 8.39 -1.69
N VAL A 257 3.49 7.33 -1.05
CA VAL A 257 2.13 6.82 -1.29
C VAL A 257 1.08 7.85 -0.91
N GLN A 258 1.18 8.46 0.28
CA GLN A 258 0.23 9.49 0.71
C GLN A 258 0.27 10.73 -0.16
N ALA A 259 1.46 11.15 -0.64
CA ALA A 259 1.57 12.23 -1.60
C ALA A 259 0.82 11.88 -2.91
N ALA A 260 0.98 10.66 -3.44
CA ALA A 260 0.29 10.22 -4.64
C ALA A 260 -1.24 10.19 -4.46
N LEU A 261 -1.72 9.66 -3.33
CA LEU A 261 -3.16 9.65 -2.98
C LEU A 261 -3.72 11.07 -2.82
N CYS A 262 -3.00 11.94 -2.13
CA CYS A 262 -3.39 13.33 -1.97
C CYS A 262 -3.43 14.05 -3.32
N CYS A 263 -2.46 13.80 -4.20
CA CYS A 263 -2.46 14.36 -5.55
C CYS A 263 -3.65 13.89 -6.37
N LEU A 264 -3.95 12.58 -6.30
CA LEU A 264 -5.09 11.99 -6.99
C LEU A 264 -6.41 12.64 -6.52
N ARG A 265 -6.54 12.89 -5.21
CA ARG A 265 -7.73 13.48 -4.60
C ARG A 265 -7.83 15.02 -4.76
N PHE A 266 -6.70 15.72 -4.73
CA PHE A 266 -6.63 17.19 -4.70
C PHE A 266 -6.68 17.81 -6.10
N PHE A 267 -5.95 17.23 -7.06
CA PHE A 267 -5.85 17.76 -8.42
C PHE A 267 -6.92 17.14 -9.32
N THR A 268 -8.15 17.59 -9.13
CA THR A 268 -9.30 17.20 -9.96
C THR A 268 -9.65 18.28 -10.98
N ASP A 269 -10.29 17.88 -12.09
CA ASP A 269 -10.87 18.82 -13.05
C ASP A 269 -12.15 19.48 -12.52
N ASP A 270 -12.73 20.41 -13.28
CA ASP A 270 -13.97 21.12 -12.93
C ASP A 270 -15.18 20.18 -12.71
N ARG A 271 -15.08 18.93 -13.17
CA ARG A 271 -16.09 17.87 -13.00
C ARG A 271 -15.75 16.94 -11.84
N GLY A 272 -14.70 17.21 -11.08
CA GLY A 272 -14.22 16.39 -9.95
C GLY A 272 -13.61 15.06 -10.38
N ARG A 273 -13.05 14.97 -11.60
CA ARG A 273 -12.39 13.78 -12.14
C ARG A 273 -10.88 13.88 -11.99
N THR A 274 -10.26 12.75 -11.69
CA THR A 274 -8.81 12.60 -11.54
C THR A 274 -8.12 12.43 -12.90
N VAL A 275 -6.78 12.48 -12.90
CA VAL A 275 -5.96 12.34 -14.12
C VAL A 275 -6.15 10.99 -14.84
N VAL A 276 -6.49 9.93 -14.11
CA VAL A 276 -6.69 8.58 -14.66
C VAL A 276 -8.07 8.38 -15.27
N GLU A 277 -8.99 9.30 -15.01
CA GLU A 277 -10.35 9.30 -15.56
C GLU A 277 -10.46 10.05 -16.88
N ARG A 278 -9.37 10.66 -17.36
CA ARG A 278 -9.37 11.45 -18.61
C ARG A 278 -9.79 10.59 -19.79
N GLY A 279 -10.91 10.98 -20.42
CA GLY A 279 -11.53 10.27 -21.52
C GLY A 279 -12.71 9.37 -21.14
N LEU A 280 -13.20 9.46 -19.89
CA LEU A 280 -14.40 8.73 -19.45
C LEU A 280 -15.63 9.00 -20.32
N ASP A 281 -15.75 10.22 -20.89
CA ASP A 281 -16.84 10.59 -21.80
C ASP A 281 -16.86 9.75 -23.10
N ASN A 282 -15.71 9.15 -23.47
CA ASN A 282 -15.60 8.28 -24.64
C ASN A 282 -15.98 6.81 -24.35
N VAL A 283 -16.32 6.48 -23.11
CA VAL A 283 -16.73 5.14 -22.71
C VAL A 283 -18.22 4.94 -23.02
N ARG A 284 -18.50 4.21 -24.11
CA ARG A 284 -19.86 3.84 -24.51
C ARG A 284 -20.49 2.87 -23.48
N GLY A 285 -21.64 3.26 -22.94
CA GLY A 285 -22.47 2.44 -22.06
C GLY A 285 -23.26 3.26 -21.05
N GLY A 286 -24.12 2.59 -20.29
CA GLY A 286 -24.92 3.21 -19.23
C GLY A 286 -24.08 3.68 -18.03
N PHE A 287 -24.72 4.43 -17.13
CA PHE A 287 -24.11 5.02 -15.95
C PHE A 287 -23.30 4.01 -15.10
N ALA A 288 -23.86 2.81 -14.87
CA ALA A 288 -23.20 1.78 -14.07
C ALA A 288 -21.86 1.34 -14.68
N LYS A 289 -21.79 1.15 -16.00
CA LYS A 289 -20.55 0.77 -16.68
C LYS A 289 -19.50 1.87 -16.59
N GLN A 290 -19.90 3.13 -16.75
CA GLN A 290 -18.97 4.25 -16.61
C GLN A 290 -18.43 4.37 -15.19
N GLN A 291 -19.27 4.20 -14.16
CA GLN A 291 -18.82 4.22 -12.76
C GLN A 291 -17.87 3.04 -12.44
N PHE A 292 -18.13 1.85 -12.99
CA PHE A 292 -17.25 0.70 -12.79
C PHE A 292 -15.89 0.88 -13.48
N VAL A 293 -15.87 1.35 -14.73
CA VAL A 293 -14.62 1.68 -15.44
C VAL A 293 -13.82 2.76 -14.72
N ARG A 294 -14.52 3.79 -14.21
CA ARG A 294 -13.94 4.85 -13.39
C ARG A 294 -13.30 4.28 -12.12
N PHE A 295 -14.01 3.41 -11.41
CA PHE A 295 -13.51 2.74 -10.21
C PHE A 295 -12.27 1.91 -10.51
N LEU A 296 -12.28 1.06 -11.54
CA LEU A 296 -11.11 0.25 -11.90
C LEU A 296 -9.88 1.10 -12.23
N ALA A 297 -10.07 2.25 -12.90
CA ALA A 297 -8.98 3.17 -13.20
C ALA A 297 -8.37 3.80 -11.94
N ILE A 298 -9.22 4.21 -10.97
CA ILE A 298 -8.77 4.74 -9.68
C ILE A 298 -8.08 3.65 -8.86
N PHE A 299 -8.65 2.45 -8.81
CA PHE A 299 -8.07 1.30 -8.13
C PHE A 299 -6.68 0.95 -8.66
N ALA A 300 -6.52 0.94 -9.98
CA ALA A 300 -5.22 0.71 -10.61
C ALA A 300 -4.20 1.80 -10.27
N ALA A 301 -4.62 3.07 -10.23
CA ALA A 301 -3.76 4.19 -9.90
C ALA A 301 -3.26 4.12 -8.45
N ILE A 302 -4.17 3.80 -7.52
CA ILE A 302 -3.86 3.61 -6.10
C ILE A 302 -2.94 2.41 -5.92
N SER A 303 -3.28 1.28 -6.53
CA SER A 303 -2.47 0.06 -6.48
C SER A 303 -1.06 0.28 -7.04
N ALA A 304 -0.95 0.97 -8.17
CA ALA A 304 0.35 1.32 -8.76
C ALA A 304 1.15 2.28 -7.88
N SER A 305 0.49 3.22 -7.20
CA SER A 305 1.18 4.14 -6.28
C SER A 305 1.82 3.39 -5.11
N PHE A 306 1.10 2.44 -4.51
CA PHE A 306 1.65 1.60 -3.44
C PHE A 306 2.77 0.69 -3.96
N PHE A 307 2.55 0.04 -5.09
CA PHE A 307 3.56 -0.84 -5.68
C PHE A 307 4.88 -0.10 -5.97
N VAL A 308 4.80 1.07 -6.59
CA VAL A 308 5.98 1.84 -7.04
C VAL A 308 6.68 2.57 -5.89
N PHE A 309 5.93 3.24 -5.02
CA PHE A 309 6.52 4.08 -3.97
C PHE A 309 6.85 3.31 -2.69
N TYR A 310 6.28 2.11 -2.52
CA TYR A 310 6.40 1.36 -1.29
C TYR A 310 6.95 -0.05 -1.52
N ILE A 311 6.28 -0.90 -2.29
CA ILE A 311 6.71 -2.30 -2.46
C ILE A 311 8.09 -2.42 -3.11
N ILE A 312 8.33 -1.77 -4.25
CA ILE A 312 9.63 -1.84 -4.94
C ILE A 312 10.80 -1.40 -4.03
N PRO A 313 10.78 -0.19 -3.43
CA PRO A 313 11.87 0.22 -2.56
C PRO A 313 11.96 -0.65 -1.29
N ALA A 314 10.84 -1.06 -0.70
CA ALA A 314 10.86 -1.95 0.47
C ALA A 314 11.54 -3.29 0.15
N GLN A 315 11.28 -3.87 -1.02
CA GLN A 315 11.95 -5.11 -1.44
C GLN A 315 13.46 -4.93 -1.62
N PHE A 316 13.91 -3.78 -2.14
CA PHE A 316 15.33 -3.47 -2.21
C PHE A 316 15.95 -3.33 -0.81
N MET A 317 15.25 -2.70 0.13
CA MET A 317 15.73 -2.59 1.51
C MET A 317 15.75 -3.94 2.22
N ALA A 318 14.78 -4.82 1.95
CA ALA A 318 14.68 -6.16 2.53
C ALA A 318 15.86 -7.09 2.15
N THR A 319 16.54 -6.86 1.02
CA THR A 319 17.77 -7.59 0.67
C THR A 319 18.99 -7.14 1.45
N HIS A 320 18.89 -6.04 2.20
CA HIS A 320 19.95 -5.46 3.02
C HIS A 320 19.54 -5.49 4.51
N ALA A 321 18.66 -6.42 4.89
CA ALA A 321 18.18 -6.53 6.26
C ALA A 321 19.34 -6.81 7.23
N ASP A 322 19.40 -6.05 8.32
CA ASP A 322 20.28 -6.30 9.46
C ASP A 322 19.79 -7.52 10.27
N PRO A 323 20.58 -8.00 11.25
CA PRO A 323 20.13 -9.06 12.14
C PRO A 323 18.81 -8.67 12.81
N TRP A 324 17.88 -9.62 12.85
CA TRP A 324 16.65 -9.46 13.61
C TRP A 324 16.97 -9.08 15.07
N PRO A 325 16.40 -8.00 15.63
CA PRO A 325 16.71 -7.61 17.00
C PRO A 325 16.41 -8.72 18.02
N GLU A 326 17.29 -8.91 19.00
CA GLU A 326 17.05 -9.84 20.12
C GLU A 326 15.72 -9.55 20.83
N ASP A 327 15.35 -8.26 20.90
CA ASP A 327 14.10 -7.83 21.48
C ASP A 327 12.88 -8.33 20.67
N VAL A 328 12.98 -8.45 19.35
CA VAL A 328 11.93 -9.11 18.56
C VAL A 328 11.97 -10.63 18.78
N GLN A 329 13.16 -11.24 18.71
CA GLN A 329 13.31 -12.70 18.75
C GLN A 329 12.79 -13.32 20.06
N LYS A 330 12.97 -12.65 21.20
CA LYS A 330 12.44 -13.13 22.50
C LYS A 330 10.92 -12.99 22.67
N ARG A 331 10.21 -12.44 21.67
CA ARG A 331 8.75 -12.27 21.66
C ARG A 331 8.17 -13.13 20.54
N SER A 332 7.76 -14.34 20.89
CA SER A 332 7.22 -15.33 19.94
C SER A 332 6.06 -14.79 19.09
N TYR A 333 5.27 -13.86 19.63
CA TYR A 333 4.16 -13.25 18.91
C TYR A 333 4.58 -12.31 17.76
N PHE A 334 5.87 -11.98 17.64
CA PHE A 334 6.42 -11.28 16.48
C PHE A 334 7.21 -12.20 15.54
N THR A 335 7.73 -13.33 16.01
CA THR A 335 8.43 -14.30 15.14
C THR A 335 7.46 -15.23 14.43
N SER A 336 6.26 -15.48 14.97
CA SER A 336 5.18 -16.20 14.29
C SER A 336 5.59 -17.59 13.77
N GLY A 337 6.56 -18.24 14.43
CA GLY A 337 7.11 -19.53 14.00
C GLY A 337 7.88 -19.50 12.68
N LEU A 338 8.20 -18.30 12.15
CA LEU A 338 8.98 -18.13 10.91
C LEU A 338 10.45 -18.52 11.10
N CYS A 339 11.00 -18.25 12.28
CA CYS A 339 12.40 -18.47 12.64
C CYS A 339 12.61 -18.46 14.17
N GLY A 340 13.81 -18.84 14.59
CA GLY A 340 14.26 -18.78 15.98
C GLY A 340 13.83 -19.98 16.81
N GLU A 341 13.62 -19.77 18.11
CA GLU A 341 13.28 -20.83 19.07
C GLU A 341 12.02 -21.60 18.64
N GLY A 342 12.09 -22.94 18.68
CA GLY A 342 11.00 -23.82 18.25
C GLY A 342 10.94 -24.05 16.73
N THR A 343 11.95 -23.60 15.98
CA THR A 343 12.07 -23.83 14.53
C THR A 343 13.44 -24.42 14.18
N ASP A 344 13.56 -25.01 12.99
CA ASP A 344 14.81 -25.48 12.41
C ASP A 344 15.61 -24.37 11.71
N ARG A 345 15.09 -23.13 11.72
CA ARG A 345 15.65 -22.01 10.96
C ARG A 345 16.09 -20.88 11.89
N PRO A 346 17.35 -20.42 11.81
CA PRO A 346 17.75 -19.20 12.48
C PRO A 346 16.98 -18.01 11.89
N CYS A 347 16.81 -16.95 12.69
CA CYS A 347 16.24 -15.71 12.18
C CYS A 347 17.18 -15.04 11.18
N PRO A 348 16.66 -14.28 10.20
CA PRO A 348 17.47 -13.62 9.19
C PRO A 348 18.62 -12.81 9.80
N ASP A 349 19.82 -13.07 9.28
CA ASP A 349 21.07 -12.45 9.70
C ASP A 349 21.96 -12.25 8.45
N PRO A 350 22.67 -11.12 8.30
CA PRO A 350 23.56 -10.85 7.16
C PRO A 350 24.69 -11.86 6.98
N SER A 351 25.05 -12.61 8.04
CA SER A 351 26.04 -13.69 7.97
C SER A 351 25.51 -14.95 7.27
N LEU A 352 24.19 -15.05 7.05
CA LEU A 352 23.53 -16.17 6.41
C LEU A 352 23.01 -15.80 5.02
N PRO A 353 23.01 -16.73 4.06
CA PRO A 353 22.35 -16.49 2.78
C PRO A 353 20.84 -16.32 2.99
N ILE A 354 20.20 -15.47 2.19
CA ILE A 354 18.74 -15.31 2.22
C ILE A 354 18.11 -16.62 1.71
N PRO A 355 17.43 -17.38 2.58
CA PRO A 355 16.82 -18.63 2.16
C PRO A 355 15.59 -18.33 1.30
N THR A 356 15.44 -19.10 0.23
CA THR A 356 14.20 -19.11 -0.57
C THR A 356 13.40 -20.36 -0.27
N ARG A 357 12.12 -20.37 -0.65
CA ARG A 357 11.27 -21.57 -0.56
C ARG A 357 11.79 -22.79 -1.32
N HIS A 358 12.76 -22.62 -2.21
CA HIS A 358 13.31 -23.66 -3.10
C HIS A 358 14.80 -23.94 -2.89
N SER A 359 15.47 -23.21 -2.01
CA SER A 359 16.91 -23.37 -1.79
C SER A 359 17.20 -24.18 -0.53
N GLY A 360 18.40 -24.74 -0.44
CA GLY A 360 18.94 -25.14 0.86
C GLY A 360 19.12 -23.93 1.78
N TYR A 361 19.21 -24.21 3.07
CA TYR A 361 19.38 -23.20 4.11
C TYR A 361 20.29 -23.75 5.24
N ILE A 362 20.84 -22.85 6.05
CA ILE A 362 21.61 -23.24 7.25
C ILE A 362 20.63 -23.37 8.42
N ASN A 363 20.59 -24.53 9.07
CA ASN A 363 19.73 -24.76 10.23
C ASN A 363 20.31 -24.13 11.51
N THR A 364 19.58 -24.23 12.61
CA THR A 364 20.00 -23.71 13.93
C THR A 364 21.26 -24.37 14.50
N ASP A 365 21.63 -25.56 14.01
CA ASP A 365 22.84 -26.29 14.39
C ASP A 365 24.06 -25.92 13.53
N GLY A 366 23.88 -25.05 12.53
CA GLY A 366 24.95 -24.63 11.60
C GLY A 366 25.17 -25.59 10.43
N GLU A 367 24.28 -26.56 10.22
CA GLU A 367 24.34 -27.52 9.13
C GLU A 367 23.57 -27.01 7.91
N PHE A 368 24.12 -27.27 6.72
CA PHE A 368 23.42 -26.97 5.47
C PHE A 368 22.41 -28.07 5.13
N VAL A 369 21.13 -27.70 5.11
CA VAL A 369 20.00 -28.60 4.84
C VAL A 369 19.46 -28.32 3.45
N LEU A 370 19.40 -29.36 2.61
CA LEU A 370 18.76 -29.31 1.30
C LEU A 370 17.26 -29.65 1.41
N PRO A 371 16.40 -29.11 0.54
CA PRO A 371 15.03 -29.55 0.43
C PRO A 371 14.93 -31.04 0.08
N GLU A 372 13.86 -31.69 0.51
CA GLU A 372 13.65 -33.11 0.24
C GLU A 372 13.70 -33.41 -1.26
N GLY A 373 14.48 -34.43 -1.65
CA GLY A 373 14.66 -34.84 -3.05
C GLY A 373 15.60 -33.96 -3.87
N VAL A 374 16.28 -32.98 -3.26
CA VAL A 374 17.31 -32.15 -3.93
C VAL A 374 18.69 -32.66 -3.57
N GLU A 375 19.52 -32.89 -4.58
CA GLU A 375 20.94 -33.22 -4.42
C GLU A 375 21.83 -31.99 -4.69
N MET A 376 23.05 -32.02 -4.16
CA MET A 376 24.04 -30.98 -4.47
C MET A 376 24.34 -30.97 -5.98
N PRO A 377 24.36 -29.79 -6.63
CA PRO A 377 24.73 -29.69 -8.04
C PRO A 377 26.11 -30.27 -8.31
N ALA A 378 26.23 -31.14 -9.31
CA ALA A 378 27.52 -31.68 -9.73
C ALA A 378 28.42 -30.57 -10.31
N VAL A 379 29.70 -30.60 -9.97
CA VAL A 379 30.70 -29.70 -10.55
C VAL A 379 30.97 -30.13 -11.98
N ILE A 380 30.54 -29.32 -12.96
CA ILE A 380 30.78 -29.57 -14.37
C ILE A 380 32.18 -29.02 -14.72
N PRO A 381 33.13 -29.87 -15.14
CA PRO A 381 34.48 -29.40 -15.50
C PRO A 381 34.44 -28.49 -16.73
N HIS A 382 35.33 -27.50 -16.76
CA HIS A 382 35.49 -26.65 -17.94
C HIS A 382 35.99 -27.45 -19.14
N GLU A 383 35.42 -27.18 -20.31
CA GLU A 383 35.95 -27.66 -21.58
C GLU A 383 37.33 -27.04 -21.82
N ARG A 384 38.36 -27.89 -21.95
CA ARG A 384 39.73 -27.46 -22.26
C ARG A 384 40.05 -27.98 -23.66
N SER A 385 40.39 -27.09 -24.58
CA SER A 385 40.94 -27.45 -25.89
C SER A 385 42.34 -28.01 -25.68
N GLU A 386 42.58 -29.26 -26.09
CA GLU A 386 43.92 -29.89 -26.09
C GLU A 386 44.88 -29.23 -27.08
#